data_AF-A0A0P7IFS2-F1
#
_entry.id   AF-A0A0P7IFS2-F1
#
_cell.length_a   1.000
_cell.length_b   1.000
_cell.length_c   1.000
_cell.angle_alpha   90.00
_cell.angle_beta   90.00
_cell.angle_gamma   90.00
#
_symmetry.space_group_name_H-M   'P 1'
#
loop_
_entity.id
_entity.type
_entity.pdbx_description
1 polymer ?
#
loop_
_entity_poly.entity_id
_entity_poly.type
_entity_poly.pdbx_seq_one_letter_code
_entity_poly.pdbx_strand_id
1 'polypeptide(L)' 'MMRHVFTMAGIEGAGKGLVTGLGLGLFMAALWIVNNVMFSDRSKALIWLDGGYAAGGCAVAGFVLGIF' A
#
# COMPACT_ATOMS: atom_id res chain seq x y z
N MET A 1 -7.80 6.95 -12.44
CA MET A 1 -7.06 5.71 -12.76
C MET A 1 -7.27 4.63 -11.70
N MET A 2 -6.93 4.84 -10.42
CA MET A 2 -7.09 3.81 -9.36
C MET A 2 -8.52 3.30 -9.13
N ARG A 3 -9.55 4.17 -9.16
CA ARG A 3 -10.96 3.74 -9.09
C ARG A 3 -11.32 2.74 -10.19
N HIS A 4 -10.92 3.04 -11.43
CA HIS A 4 -11.21 2.21 -12.59
C HIS A 4 -10.56 0.81 -12.47
N VAL A 5 -9.34 0.76 -11.92
CA VAL A 5 -8.64 -0.49 -11.61
C VAL A 5 -9.38 -1.29 -10.53
N PHE A 6 -9.88 -0.64 -9.47
CA PHE A 6 -10.66 -1.30 -8.42
C PHE A 6 -11.99 -1.86 -8.94
N THR A 7 -12.69 -1.11 -9.80
CA THR A 7 -13.93 -1.57 -10.43
C THR A 7 -13.67 -2.72 -11.41
N MET A 8 -12.62 -2.66 -12.24
CA MET A 8 -12.25 -3.78 -13.13
C MET A 8 -11.77 -5.01 -12.38
N ALA A 9 -11.17 -4.84 -11.20
CA ALA A 9 -10.74 -5.94 -10.34
C ALA A 9 -11.88 -6.53 -9.48
N GLY A 10 -13.12 -6.02 -9.60
CA GLY A 10 -14.26 -6.48 -8.79
C GLY A 10 -14.11 -6.17 -7.29
N ILE A 11 -13.30 -5.18 -6.95
CA ILE A 11 -13.05 -4.75 -5.57
C ILE A 11 -14.13 -3.73 -5.22
N GLU A 12 -15.28 -4.24 -4.79
CA GLU A 12 -16.40 -3.44 -4.31
C GLU A 12 -16.60 -3.64 -2.80
N GLY A 13 -16.71 -2.54 -2.08
CA GLY A 13 -16.92 -2.52 -0.63
C GLY A 13 -15.67 -2.14 0.18
N ALA A 14 -15.94 -1.46 1.29
CA ALA A 14 -14.93 -0.90 2.19
C ALA A 14 -13.89 -1.94 2.67
N GLY A 15 -14.32 -3.16 2.99
CA GLY A 15 -13.44 -4.22 3.48
C GLY A 15 -12.49 -4.76 2.40
N LYS A 16 -13.01 -5.02 1.19
CA LYS A 16 -12.17 -5.47 0.07
C LYS A 16 -11.19 -4.38 -0.35
N GLY A 17 -11.63 -3.12 -0.35
CA GLY A 17 -10.79 -1.96 -0.65
C GLY A 17 -9.66 -1.76 0.36
N LEU A 18 -9.95 -1.91 1.66
CA LEU A 18 -8.93 -1.86 2.71
C LEU A 18 -7.87 -2.96 2.55
N VAL A 19 -8.29 -4.21 2.33
CA VAL A 19 -7.38 -5.36 2.20
C VAL A 19 -6.49 -5.24 0.97
N THR A 20 -7.05 -4.80 -0.16
CA THR A 20 -6.27 -4.59 -1.39
C THR A 20 -5.34 -3.38 -1.28
N GLY A 21 -5.80 -2.29 -0.65
CA GLY A 21 -4.93 -1.15 -0.30
C GLY A 21 -3.77 -1.55 0.61
N LEU A 22 -4.04 -2.32 1.66
CA LEU A 22 -3.01 -2.89 2.54
C LEU A 22 -2.05 -3.79 1.78
N GLY A 23 -2.56 -4.69 0.94
CA GLY A 23 -1.75 -5.61 0.15
C GLY A 23 -0.79 -4.87 -0.79
N LEU A 24 -1.28 -3.85 -1.50
CA LEU A 24 -0.45 -3.02 -2.37
C LEU A 24 0.63 -2.26 -1.57
N GLY A 25 0.26 -1.75 -0.40
CA GLY A 25 1.18 -1.06 0.50
C GLY A 25 2.26 -1.98 1.08
N LEU A 26 1.90 -3.19 1.52
CA LEU A 26 2.82 -4.12 2.17
C LEU A 26 3.71 -4.89 1.18
N PHE A 27 3.14 -5.35 0.06
CA PHE A 27 3.86 -6.23 -0.87
C PHE A 27 4.53 -5.49 -2.02
N MET A 28 4.09 -4.26 -2.32
CA MET A 28 4.64 -3.48 -3.43
C MET A 28 5.40 -2.25 -2.93
N ALA A 29 4.74 -1.38 -2.15
CA ALA A 29 5.38 -0.16 -1.66
C ALA A 29 6.46 -0.45 -0.62
N ALA A 30 6.18 -1.26 0.40
CA ALA A 30 7.18 -1.58 1.43
C ALA A 30 8.35 -2.39 0.86
N LEU A 31 8.12 -3.30 -0.10
CA LEU A 31 9.20 -4.04 -0.76
C LEU A 31 10.14 -3.11 -1.55
N TRP A 32 9.57 -2.11 -2.23
CA TRP A 32 10.35 -1.08 -2.91
C TRP A 32 11.20 -0.26 -1.93
N ILE A 33 10.64 0.10 -0.78
CA ILE A 33 11.34 0.83 0.28
C ILE A 33 12.47 -0.02 0.87
N VAL A 34 12.23 -1.32 1.12
CA VAL A 34 13.27 -2.27 1.56
C VAL A 34 14.43 -2.28 0.57
N ASN A 35 14.14 -2.41 -0.72
CA ASN A 35 15.15 -2.41 -1.77
C ASN A 35 15.98 -1.11 -1.75
N ASN A 36 15.31 0.03 -1.75
CA ASN A 36 15.97 1.34 -1.78
C ASN A 36 16.88 1.58 -0.57
N VAL A 37 16.42 1.21 0.64
CA VAL A 37 17.20 1.37 1.88
C VAL A 37 18.39 0.41 1.91
N MET A 38 18.21 -0.83 1.45
CA MET A 38 19.29 -1.83 1.40
C MET A 38 20.40 -1.43 0.42
N PHE A 39 20.08 -0.78 -0.69
CA PHE A 39 21.06 -0.27 -1.66
C PHE A 39 21.68 1.08 -1.28
N SER A 40 21.11 1.81 -0.32
CA SER A 40 21.59 3.14 0.09
C SER A 40 22.49 3.14 1.32
N ASP A 41 22.89 1.98 1.86
CA ASP A 41 23.66 1.82 3.11
C ASP A 41 23.08 2.66 4.28
N ARG A 42 21.75 2.79 4.31
CA ARG A 42 21.03 3.56 5.33
C ARG A 42 20.58 2.64 6.46
N SER A 43 20.27 3.26 7.60
CA SER A 43 19.73 2.54 8.75
C SER A 43 18.48 1.72 8.38
N LYS A 44 18.50 0.43 8.70
CA LYS A 44 17.39 -0.51 8.45
C LYS A 44 16.11 -0.15 9.21
N ALA A 45 16.21 0.71 10.22
CA ALA A 45 15.05 1.24 10.94
C ALA A 45 14.15 2.09 10.02
N LEU A 46 14.70 2.71 8.97
CA LEU A 46 13.93 3.51 8.01
C LEU A 46 12.91 2.67 7.23
N ILE A 47 13.22 1.38 7.00
CA ILE A 47 12.32 0.43 6.33
C ILE A 47 11.02 0.27 7.12
N TRP A 48 11.12 0.15 8.44
CA TRP A 48 9.95 -0.04 9.30
C TRP A 48 9.07 1.21 9.36
N LEU A 49 9.70 2.39 9.41
CA LEU A 49 8.99 3.65 9.52
C LEU A 49 8.34 4.06 8.19
N ASP A 50 9.11 4.05 7.09
CA ASP A 50 8.58 4.39 5.77
C ASP A 50 7.67 3.28 5.22
N GLY A 51 8.02 2.01 5.43
CA GLY A 51 7.20 0.88 4.99
C GLY A 51 5.87 0.82 5.73
N GLY A 52 5.87 1.04 7.05
CA GLY A 52 4.64 1.12 7.85
C GLY A 52 3.75 2.30 7.46
N TYR A 53 4.36 3.48 7.22
CA TYR A 53 3.64 4.66 6.75
C TYR A 53 3.03 4.43 5.36
N ALA A 54 3.80 3.87 4.41
CA ALA A 54 3.31 3.56 3.08
C ALA A 54 2.19 2.52 3.11
N ALA A 55 2.32 1.46 3.91
CA ALA A 55 1.28 0.46 4.08
C ALA A 55 -0.01 1.05 4.66
N GLY A 56 0.09 1.88 5.69
CA GLY A 56 -1.06 2.57 6.29
C GLY A 56 -1.73 3.55 5.34
N GLY A 57 -0.94 4.34 4.59
CA GLY A 57 -1.46 5.26 3.58
C GLY A 57 -2.21 4.55 2.46
N CYS A 58 -1.66 3.44 1.95
CA CYS A 58 -2.33 2.62 0.94
C CYS A 58 -3.60 1.93 1.48
N ALA A 59 -3.61 1.52 2.76
CA ALA A 59 -4.79 0.97 3.42
C ALA A 59 -5.96 1.98 3.42
N VAL A 60 -5.70 3.19 3.89
CA VAL A 60 -6.69 4.28 3.99
C VAL A 60 -7.17 4.67 2.60
N ALA A 61 -6.27 4.82 1.63
CA ALA A 61 -6.63 5.11 0.25
C ALA A 61 -7.51 4.01 -0.37
N GLY A 62 -7.17 2.73 -0.15
CA GLY A 62 -7.96 1.59 -0.61
C GLY A 62 -9.33 1.51 0.04
N PHE A 63 -9.43 1.81 1.34
CA PHE A 63 -10.71 1.88 2.06
C PHE A 63 -11.63 2.95 1.47
N VAL A 64 -11.11 4.16 1.27
CA VAL A 64 -11.86 5.27 0.65
C VAL A 64 -12.32 4.89 -0.76
N LEU A 65 -11.43 4.32 -1.58
CA LEU A 65 -11.75 3.91 -2.95
C LEU A 65 -12.74 2.73 -3.05
N GLY A 66 -12.91 1.95 -1.97
CA GLY A 66 -13.88 0.85 -1.89
C GLY A 66 -15.27 1.27 -1.42
N ILE A 67 -15.42 2.47 -0.85
CA ILE A 67 -16.70 3.04 -0.39
C ILE A 67 -17.41 3.84 -1.50
N PHE A 68 -16.66 4.40 -2.44
CA PHE A 68 -17.14 5.09 -3.64
C PHE A 68 -17.12 4.17 -4.86
#